data_AF-A0A168HPJ3-F1
#
_entry.id   AF-A0A168HPJ3-F1
#
_cell.length_a   1.000
_cell.length_b   1.000
_cell.length_c   1.000
_cell.angle_alpha   90.00
_cell.angle_beta   90.00
_cell.angle_gamma   90.00
#
_symmetry.space_group_name_H-M   'P 1'
#
loop_
_entity.id
_entity.type
_entity.pdbx_description
1 polymer ?
#
loop_
_entity_poly.entity_id
_entity_poly.type
_entity_poly.pdbx_seq_one_letter_code
_entity_poly.pdbx_strand_id
1 'polypeptide(L)' 'MKGINYLTIAILNFLAAIAFVVTDVISDHSNWKITYGFGFVALLFAITGVANTVNHFKKK' A
#
# COMPACT_ATOMS: atom_id res chain seq x y z
N MET A 1 0.06 26.89 2.36
CA MET A 1 -0.03 25.45 2.70
C MET A 1 0.99 24.71 1.85
N LYS A 2 2.00 24.05 2.44
CA LYS A 2 2.98 23.25 1.67
C LYS A 2 2.20 22.21 0.86
N GLY A 3 2.34 22.26 -0.47
CA GLY A 3 1.60 21.39 -1.38
C GLY A 3 1.78 19.92 -1.01
N ILE A 4 0.68 19.17 -1.02
CA ILE A 4 0.69 17.72 -0.77
C ILE A 4 1.65 17.07 -1.78
N ASN A 5 2.69 16.40 -1.30
CA ASN A 5 3.65 15.69 -2.15
C ASN A 5 3.11 14.29 -2.48
N TYR A 6 2.29 14.23 -3.53
CA TYR A 6 1.64 12.99 -4.00
C TYR A 6 2.64 11.88 -4.35
N LEU A 7 3.84 12.23 -4.80
CA LEU A 7 4.90 11.26 -5.10
C LEU A 7 5.42 10.59 -3.82
N THR A 8 5.70 11.38 -2.78
CA THR A 8 6.13 10.84 -1.48
C THR A 8 5.06 9.93 -0.88
N ILE A 9 3.79 10.33 -0.96
CA ILE A 9 2.67 9.52 -0.46
C ILE A 9 2.51 8.23 -1.27
N ALA A 10 2.70 8.28 -2.60
CA ALA A 10 2.65 7.09 -3.44
C ALA A 10 3.76 6.09 -3.06
N ILE A 11 5.01 6.55 -2.90
CA ILE A 11 6.14 5.71 -2.49
C ILE A 11 5.88 5.06 -1.13
N LEU A 12 5.37 5.82 -0.16
CA LEU A 12 5.04 5.29 1.17
C LEU A 12 3.97 4.20 1.09
N ASN A 13 2.95 4.40 0.26
CA ASN A 13 1.89 3.42 0.07
C ASN A 13 2.40 2.12 -0.56
N PHE A 14 3.27 2.20 -1.57
CA PHE A 14 3.88 1.00 -2.15
C PHE A 14 4.79 0.27 -1.16
N LEU A 15 5.55 1.01 -0.34
CA LEU A 15 6.39 0.40 0.69
C LEU A 15 5.55 -0.33 1.75
N ALA A 16 4.44 0.27 2.18
CA ALA A 16 3.49 -0.36 3.07
C ALA A 16 2.87 -1.62 2.45
N ALA A 17 2.46 -1.57 1.18
CA ALA A 17 1.92 -2.73 0.47
C ALA A 17 2.92 -3.90 0.46
N ILE A 18 4.20 -3.63 0.17
CA ILE A 18 5.27 -4.65 0.19
C ILE A 18 5.45 -5.23 1.60
N ALA A 19 5.46 -4.38 2.63
CA ALA A 19 5.59 -4.85 4.02
C ALA A 19 4.44 -5.78 4.42
N PHE A 20 3.20 -5.46 4.02
CA PHE A 20 2.04 -6.32 4.27
C PHE A 20 2.09 -7.63 3.48
N VAL A 21 2.57 -7.63 2.23
CA VAL A 21 2.80 -8.88 1.47
C VAL A 21 3.85 -9.76 2.14
N VAL A 22 4.97 -9.18 2.57
CA VAL A 22 6.03 -9.93 3.27
C VAL A 22 5.49 -10.50 4.59
N THR A 23 4.69 -9.71 5.32
CA THR A 23 4.05 -10.18 6.55
C THR A 23 3.08 -11.32 6.27
N ASP A 24 2.28 -11.23 5.21
CA ASP A 24 1.36 -12.29 4.80
C ASP A 24 2.09 -13.60 4.48
N VAL A 25 3.19 -13.53 3.73
CA VAL A 25 4.02 -14.68 3.35
C VAL A 25 4.70 -15.34 4.54
N ILE A 26 5.10 -14.56 5.56
CA ILE A 26 5.77 -15.07 6.76
C ILE A 26 4.74 -15.53 7.82
N SER A 27 3.50 -15.05 7.75
CA SER A 27 2.46 -15.37 8.73
C SER A 27 2.06 -16.83 8.64
N ASP A 28 1.94 -17.48 9.79
CA ASP A 28 1.50 -18.86 9.90
C ASP A 28 0.06 -18.99 9.38
N HIS A 29 -0.10 -19.68 8.24
CA HIS A 29 -1.38 -19.87 7.54
C HIS A 29 -2.44 -20.64 8.35
N SER A 30 -2.09 -21.14 9.53
CA SER A 30 -3.01 -21.77 10.50
C SER A 30 -4.19 -20.86 10.87
N ASN A 31 -4.02 -19.54 10.83
CA ASN A 31 -5.04 -18.57 11.19
C ASN A 31 -5.55 -17.80 9.97
N TRP A 32 -6.42 -18.42 9.17
CA TRP A 32 -6.93 -17.87 7.90
C TRP A 32 -7.44 -16.43 7.99
N LYS A 33 -8.07 -16.02 9.10
CA LYS A 33 -8.55 -14.64 9.26
C LYS A 33 -7.43 -13.58 9.23
N ILE A 34 -6.22 -13.95 9.64
CA ILE A 34 -5.07 -13.05 9.74
C ILE A 34 -4.37 -12.94 8.37
N THR A 35 -4.12 -14.07 7.70
CA THR A 35 -3.54 -14.13 6.35
C THR A 35 -4.37 -13.32 5.34
N TYR A 36 -5.68 -13.58 5.24
CA TYR A 36 -6.53 -12.82 4.32
C TYR A 36 -6.63 -11.33 4.67
N GLY A 37 -6.46 -10.97 5.95
CA GLY A 37 -6.41 -9.57 6.39
C GLY A 37 -5.19 -8.82 5.85
N PHE A 38 -4.01 -9.43 5.91
CA PHE A 38 -2.78 -8.81 5.41
C PHE A 38 -2.79 -8.65 3.89
N GLY A 39 -3.24 -9.65 3.14
CA GLY A 39 -3.40 -9.55 1.69
C GLY A 39 -4.37 -8.44 1.27
N PHE A 40 -5.49 -8.30 1.97
CA PHE A 40 -6.47 -7.24 1.69
C PHE A 40 -5.91 -5.83 1.98
N VAL A 41 -5.21 -5.66 3.10
CA VAL A 41 -4.58 -4.38 3.46
C VAL A 41 -3.47 -4.03 2.46
N ALA A 42 -2.66 -5.00 2.03
CA ALA A 42 -1.66 -4.80 0.99
C ALA A 42 -2.28 -4.27 -0.32
N LEU A 43 -3.42 -4.84 -0.73
CA LEU A 43 -4.14 -4.42 -1.93
C LEU A 43 -4.66 -2.98 -1.82
N LEU A 44 -5.23 -2.61 -0.68
CA LEU A 44 -5.70 -1.24 -0.42
C LEU A 44 -4.55 -0.22 -0.52
N PHE A 45 -3.41 -0.53 0.08
CA PHE A 45 -2.22 0.31 -0.02
C PHE A 45 -1.70 0.41 -1.46
N ALA A 46 -1.70 -0.69 -2.22
CA ALA A 46 -1.30 -0.68 -3.62
C ALA A 46 -2.22 0.21 -4.48
N ILE A 47 -3.54 0.09 -4.34
CA ILE A 47 -4.52 0.92 -5.06
C ILE A 47 -4.32 2.41 -4.70
N THR A 48 -4.11 2.70 -3.41
CA THR A 48 -3.87 4.06 -2.93
C THR A 48 -2.54 4.63 -3.46
N GLY A 49 -1.51 3.80 -3.57
CA GLY A 49 -0.23 4.15 -4.20
C GLY A 49 -0.38 4.51 -5.68
N VAL A 50 -1.16 3.73 -6.42
CA VAL A 50 -1.48 4.00 -7.84
C VAL A 50 -2.29 5.30 -7.97
N ALA A 51 -3.32 5.49 -7.17
CA ALA A 51 -4.14 6.71 -7.19
C ALA A 51 -3.30 7.97 -6.91
N ASN A 52 -2.38 7.91 -5.94
CA ASN A 52 -1.48 9.01 -5.63
C ASN A 52 -0.44 9.25 -6.72
N THR A 53 0.05 8.19 -7.39
CA THR A 53 0.91 8.31 -8.57
C THR A 53 0.18 9.02 -9.70
N VAL A 54 -1.05 8.61 -10.03
CA VAL A 54 -1.88 9.26 -11.05
C VAL A 54 -2.15 10.72 -10.70
N ASN A 55 -2.45 11.02 -9.43
CA ASN A 55 -2.66 12.39 -8.97
C ASN A 55 -1.39 13.24 -9.06
N HIS A 56 -0.20 12.66 -8.83
CA HIS A 56 1.07 13.35 -9.05
C HIS A 56 1.23 13.73 -10.53
N PHE A 57 0.99 12.79 -11.45
CA PHE A 57 1.06 13.07 -12.89
C PHE A 57 0.02 14.09 -13.37
N LYS A 58 -1.20 14.08 -12.81
CA LYS A 58 -2.25 15.07 -13.14
C LYS A 58 -1.98 16.47 -12.60
N LYS A 59 -1.21 16.60 -11.52
CA LYS A 59 -0.83 17.88 -10.89
C LYS A 59 0.52 18.42 -11.36
N LYS A 60 1.26 17.64 -12.15
CA LYS A 60 2.52 18.04 -12.77
C LYS A 60 2.25 18.70 -14.10
#